data_AF-A0A6G3XSE4-F1
#
_entry.id   AF-A0A6G3XSE4-F1
#
_cell.length_a   1.000
_cell.length_b   1.000
_cell.length_c   1.000
_cell.angle_alpha   90.00
_cell.angle_beta   90.00
_cell.angle_gamma   90.00
#
_symmetry.space_group_name_H-M   'P 1'
#
loop_
_entity.id
_entity.type
_entity.pdbx_description
1 polymer ?
#
loop_
_entity_poly.entity_id
_entity_poly.type
_entity_poly.pdbx_seq_one_letter_code
_entity_poly.pdbx_strand_id
1 'polypeptide(L)'
;MEMPRNDRSQEHPQVLVVGQDGMAIGGGASDDESREVPVTEMVEQPAKVMRIGSMIKQLLEEVRAAPLDEASRVRLKEIHASSVKELEDGLAP
;
A
#
# COMPACT_ATOMS: atom_id res chain seq x y z
N MET A 1 -20.29 -21.91 -34.96
CA MET A 1 -19.92 -20.49 -34.74
C MET A 1 -20.18 -20.19 -33.27
N GLU A 2 -19.18 -19.69 -32.57
CA GLU A 2 -19.01 -19.61 -31.11
C GLU A 2 -20.10 -18.88 -30.30
N MET A 3 -20.22 -19.31 -29.04
CA MET A 3 -20.86 -18.60 -27.93
C MET A 3 -19.97 -17.44 -27.46
N PRO A 4 -20.52 -16.32 -26.96
CA PRO A 4 -19.79 -15.47 -26.02
C PRO A 4 -20.18 -15.85 -24.58
N ARG A 5 -19.31 -16.57 -23.88
CA ARG A 5 -19.32 -16.62 -22.41
C ARG A 5 -18.52 -15.42 -21.93
N ASN A 6 -19.20 -14.36 -21.50
CA ASN A 6 -18.55 -13.21 -20.90
C ASN A 6 -18.26 -13.53 -19.42
N ASP A 7 -17.01 -13.92 -19.17
CA ASP A 7 -16.39 -14.06 -17.86
C ASP A 7 -16.64 -12.80 -17.01
N ARG A 8 -17.48 -12.92 -15.99
CA ARG A 8 -17.46 -12.05 -14.82
C ARG A 8 -16.91 -12.87 -13.69
N SER A 9 -15.60 -13.12 -13.73
CA SER A 9 -14.88 -13.66 -12.59
C SER A 9 -15.11 -12.71 -11.42
N GLN A 10 -15.70 -13.25 -10.38
CA GLN A 10 -16.05 -12.57 -9.15
C GLN A 10 -14.77 -11.96 -8.55
N GLU A 11 -14.73 -10.63 -8.42
CA GLU A 11 -13.75 -9.93 -7.59
C GLU A 11 -14.04 -10.29 -6.13
N HIS A 12 -13.59 -11.47 -5.72
CA HIS A 12 -13.53 -11.83 -4.31
C HIS A 12 -12.43 -10.98 -3.67
N PRO A 13 -12.75 -10.19 -2.62
CA PRO A 13 -11.72 -9.50 -1.86
C PRO A 13 -10.76 -10.55 -1.27
N GLN A 14 -9.53 -10.57 -1.77
CA GLN A 14 -8.46 -11.40 -1.23
C GLN A 14 -8.09 -10.87 0.17
N VAL A 15 -8.64 -11.52 1.19
CA VAL A 15 -8.34 -11.20 2.59
C VAL A 15 -7.05 -11.92 2.98
N LEU A 16 -5.96 -11.15 3.07
CA LEU A 16 -4.67 -11.63 3.57
C LEU A 16 -4.69 -11.62 5.10
N VAL A 17 -4.75 -12.81 5.71
CA VAL A 17 -4.69 -12.96 7.16
C VAL A 17 -3.23 -13.19 7.57
N VAL A 18 -2.67 -12.26 8.34
CA VAL A 18 -1.31 -12.36 8.88
C VAL A 18 -1.39 -13.00 10.27
N GLY A 19 -0.76 -14.18 10.42
CA GLY A 19 -0.65 -14.88 11.69
C GLY A 19 0.28 -14.18 12.69
N GLN A 20 0.22 -14.59 13.96
CA GLN A 20 1.06 -14.06 15.05
C GLN A 20 2.58 -14.32 14.84
N ASP A 21 2.91 -15.20 13.91
CA ASP A 21 4.23 -15.62 13.46
C ASP A 21 4.66 -14.98 12.13
N GLY A 22 3.87 -14.06 11.55
CA GLY A 22 4.19 -13.35 10.32
C GLY A 22 3.98 -14.16 9.03
N MET A 23 3.47 -15.39 9.12
CA MET A 23 3.20 -16.22 7.96
C MET A 23 1.86 -15.82 7.33
N ALA A 24 1.92 -15.39 6.07
CA ALA A 24 0.75 -15.15 5.23
C ALA A 24 0.25 -16.47 4.65
N ILE A 25 -0.81 -17.05 5.21
CA ILE A 25 -1.46 -18.23 4.61
C ILE A 25 -2.48 -17.73 3.58
N GLY A 26 -2.00 -17.50 2.36
CA GLY A 26 -2.84 -17.26 1.19
C GLY A 26 -3.40 -18.57 0.64
N GLY A 27 -4.72 -18.78 0.76
CA GLY A 27 -5.40 -19.91 0.14
C GLY A 27 -5.48 -19.75 -1.38
N GLY A 28 -4.49 -20.25 -2.10
CA GLY A 28 -4.49 -20.27 -3.57
C GLY A 28 -3.13 -20.71 -4.11
N ALA A 29 -3.10 -21.89 -4.73
CA ALA A 29 -1.89 -22.47 -5.27
C ALA A 29 -1.28 -21.62 -6.40
N SER A 30 -0.07 -21.11 -6.16
CA SER A 30 0.92 -20.87 -7.19
C SER A 30 2.30 -20.99 -6.54
N ASP A 31 2.89 -22.16 -6.77
CA ASP A 31 4.27 -22.54 -6.53
C ASP A 31 5.16 -21.67 -7.43
N ASP A 32 5.59 -20.51 -6.92
CA ASP A 32 6.74 -19.77 -7.44
C ASP A 32 7.61 -19.40 -6.23
N GLU A 33 8.75 -20.09 -6.15
CA GLU A 33 9.76 -20.03 -5.11
C GLU A 33 10.56 -18.72 -5.19
N SER A 34 9.86 -17.59 -5.14
CA SER A 34 10.45 -16.34 -4.70
C SER A 34 10.49 -16.43 -3.19
N ARG A 35 11.68 -16.47 -2.57
CA ARG A 35 11.85 -16.15 -1.15
C ARG A 35 11.33 -14.71 -0.96
N GLU A 36 10.02 -14.57 -0.82
CA GLU A 36 9.40 -13.33 -0.38
C GLU A 36 9.97 -13.10 1.02
N VAL A 37 10.86 -12.12 1.12
CA VAL A 37 11.28 -11.59 2.41
C VAL A 37 9.99 -11.31 3.16
N PRO A 38 9.75 -11.90 4.34
CA PRO A 38 8.52 -11.69 5.08
C PRO A 38 8.24 -10.19 5.16
N VAL A 39 7.02 -9.75 4.85
CA VAL A 39 6.67 -8.32 4.85
C VAL A 39 6.99 -7.66 6.21
N THR A 40 6.97 -8.46 7.28
CA THR A 40 7.40 -8.08 8.62
C THR A 40 8.88 -7.72 8.73
N GLU A 41 9.74 -8.28 7.88
CA GLU A 41 11.18 -7.99 7.80
C GLU A 41 11.47 -6.81 6.87
N MET A 42 10.56 -6.45 5.97
CA MET A 42 10.70 -5.28 5.07
C MET A 42 10.30 -3.96 5.75
N VAL A 43 9.59 -4.01 6.88
CA VAL A 43 9.05 -2.84 7.59
C VAL A 43 9.54 -2.84 9.03
N GLU A 44 10.61 -2.09 9.28
CA GLU A 44 11.19 -1.98 10.62
C GLU A 44 10.27 -1.24 11.60
N GLN A 45 9.48 -0.27 11.11
CA GLN A 45 8.62 0.56 11.96
C GLN A 45 7.16 0.61 11.45
N PRO A 46 6.37 -0.46 11.64
CA PRO A 46 5.01 -0.56 11.09
C PRO A 46 4.08 0.59 11.52
N ALA A 47 4.13 0.97 12.80
CA ALA A 47 3.31 2.07 13.31
C ALA A 47 3.66 3.42 12.70
N LYS A 48 4.94 3.67 12.41
CA LYS A 48 5.42 4.90 11.77
C LYS A 48 4.95 4.95 10.31
N VAL A 49 5.16 3.86 9.57
CA VAL A 49 4.76 3.73 8.16
C VAL A 49 3.25 3.90 7.99
N MET A 50 2.43 3.23 8.83
CA MET A 50 0.98 3.36 8.77
C MET A 50 0.50 4.79 9.05
N ARG A 51 1.11 5.48 10.02
CA ARG A 51 0.78 6.87 10.34
C ARG A 51 1.04 7.80 9.16
N ILE A 52 2.24 7.71 8.57
CA ILE A 52 2.64 8.56 7.45
C ILE A 52 1.80 8.24 6.21
N GLY A 53 1.58 6.95 5.91
CA GLY A 53 0.74 6.52 4.80
C GLY A 53 -0.69 7.03 4.92
N SER A 54 -1.28 6.98 6.12
CA SER A 54 -2.63 7.51 6.38
C SER A 54 -2.70 9.02 6.20
N MET A 55 -1.67 9.75 6.67
CA MET A 55 -1.56 11.20 6.48
C MET A 55 -1.47 11.57 5.00
N ILE A 56 -0.61 10.91 4.21
CA ILE A 56 -0.49 11.14 2.76
C ILE A 56 -1.81 10.86 2.06
N LYS A 57 -2.49 9.75 2.43
CA LYS A 57 -3.80 9.40 1.88
C LYS A 57 -4.83 10.50 2.11
N GLN A 58 -4.90 11.06 3.33
CA GLN A 58 -5.81 12.15 3.65
C GLN A 58 -5.52 13.39 2.79
N LEU A 59 -4.25 13.78 2.64
CA LEU A 59 -3.86 14.91 1.80
C LEU A 59 -4.24 14.69 0.31
N LEU A 60 -4.10 13.47 -0.19
CA LEU A 60 -4.51 13.11 -1.55
C LEU A 60 -6.04 13.21 -1.73
N GLU A 61 -6.81 12.77 -0.74
CA GLU A 61 -8.27 12.88 -0.74
C GLU A 61 -8.72 14.35 -0.77
N GLU A 62 -8.07 15.22 0.00
CA GLU A 62 -8.33 16.67 0.00
C GLU A 62 -8.05 17.31 -1.38
N VAL A 63 -6.90 17.01 -1.99
CA VAL A 63 -6.52 17.52 -3.33
C VAL A 63 -7.49 17.03 -4.40
N ARG A 64 -8.00 15.81 -4.25
CA ARG A 64 -8.98 15.23 -5.18
C ARG A 64 -10.36 15.89 -5.03
N ALA A 65 -10.73 16.32 -3.83
CA ALA A 65 -12.01 16.95 -3.55
C ALA A 65 -12.09 18.39 -4.07
N ALA A 66 -10.98 19.13 -4.06
CA ALA A 66 -10.93 20.50 -4.55
C ALA A 66 -9.53 20.89 -5.08
N PRO A 67 -9.43 21.74 -6.10
CA PRO A 67 -8.15 22.21 -6.61
C PRO A 67 -7.42 23.07 -5.56
N LEU A 68 -6.12 22.82 -5.40
CA LEU A 68 -5.26 23.60 -4.53
C LEU A 68 -4.82 24.92 -5.18
N ASP A 69 -4.48 25.90 -4.34
CA ASP A 69 -3.76 27.10 -4.75
C ASP A 69 -2.24 26.87 -4.79
N GLU A 70 -1.47 27.88 -5.22
CA GLU A 70 -0.01 27.74 -5.37
C GLU A 70 0.70 27.57 -4.02
N ALA A 71 0.27 28.29 -2.98
CA ALA A 71 0.85 28.19 -1.65
C ALA A 71 0.68 26.78 -1.06
N SER A 72 -0.51 26.19 -1.21
CA SER A 72 -0.77 24.82 -0.75
C SER A 72 0.02 23.79 -1.54
N ARG A 73 0.22 23.99 -2.86
CA ARG A 73 1.07 23.10 -3.67
C ARG A 73 2.53 23.09 -3.22
N VAL A 74 3.11 24.27 -2.92
CA VAL A 74 4.49 24.37 -2.41
C VAL A 74 4.61 23.63 -1.09
N ARG A 75 3.69 23.86 -0.16
CA ARG A 75 3.66 23.16 1.13
C ARG A 75 3.49 21.65 0.98
N LEU A 76 2.63 21.20 0.06
CA LEU A 76 2.41 19.77 -0.18
C LEU A 76 3.67 19.09 -0.73
N LYS A 77 4.43 19.78 -1.58
CA LYS A 77 5.73 19.30 -2.08
C LYS A 77 6.73 19.09 -0.94
N GLU A 78 6.80 20.03 0.00
CA GLU A 78 7.66 19.93 1.19
C GLU A 78 7.23 18.77 2.10
N ILE A 79 5.92 18.65 2.36
CA ILE A 79 5.35 17.54 3.14
C ILE A 79 5.67 16.20 2.48
N HIS A 80 5.48 16.07 1.17
CA HIS A 80 5.80 14.85 0.43
C HIS A 80 7.28 14.49 0.57
N ALA A 81 8.19 15.45 0.34
CA ALA A 81 9.62 15.20 0.46
C ALA A 81 10.04 14.79 1.88
N SER A 82 9.46 15.42 2.91
CA SER A 82 9.70 15.02 4.31
C SER A 82 9.12 13.65 4.60
N SER A 83 7.93 13.33 4.08
CA SER A 83 7.25 12.06 4.34
C SER A 83 7.98 10.87 3.72
N VAL A 84 8.60 11.06 2.54
CA VAL A 84 9.45 10.02 1.92
C VAL A 84 10.65 9.70 2.79
N LYS A 85 11.37 10.71 3.28
CA LYS A 85 12.50 10.50 4.21
C LYS A 85 12.08 9.78 5.49
N GLU A 86 10.95 10.19 6.04
CA GLU A 86 10.41 9.55 7.26
C GLU A 86 9.95 8.11 7.03
N LEU A 87 9.52 7.77 5.81
CA LEU A 87 9.21 6.40 5.39
C LEU A 87 10.48 5.58 5.17
N GLU A 88 11.51 6.15 4.53
CA GLU A 88 12.83 5.50 4.36
C GLU A 88 13.39 5.04 5.72
N ASP A 89 13.29 5.87 6.76
CA ASP A 89 13.68 5.50 8.13
C ASP A 89 12.89 4.33 8.74
N GLY A 90 11.70 4.05 8.22
CA GLY A 90 10.79 3.01 8.72
C GLY A 90 10.76 1.73 7.91
N LEU A 91 11.53 1.68 6.81
CA LEU A 91 11.63 0.55 5.90
C LEU A 91 13.01 -0.10 6.01
N ALA A 92 13.08 -1.38 5.68
CA ALA A 92 14.35 -2.07 5.57
C ALA A 92 15.26 -1.41 4.50
N PRO A 93 16.59 -1.41 4.70
CA PRO A 93 17.57 -0.78 3.82
C PRO A 93 17.66 -1.41 2.41
#